data_AF-A0A815X8K8-F1
#
_entry.id   AF-A0A815X8K8-F1
#
_cell.length_a   1.000
_cell.length_b   1.000
_cell.length_c   1.000
_cell.angle_alpha   90.00
_cell.angle_beta   90.00
_cell.angle_gamma   90.00
#
_symmetry.space_group_name_H-M   'P 1'
#
loop_
_entity.id
_entity.type
_entity.pdbx_description
1 polymer ?
#
loop_
_entity_poly.entity_id
_entity_poly.type
_entity_poly.pdbx_seq_one_letter_code
_entity_poly.pdbx_strand_id
1 'polypeptide(L)'
;MRVLPIQICIGDLDKERLEKAKRLKDNYDNVGLKQVQYDLVKNAGHDSSSMRNIVSAFFRSVLSDVHQTANDRIASGPSETAYRVIALRSNANGKFVCAENAGRDSLIANRDSVAGWETFDMITLEGGNVALKSHANGRYVCAENGGNGTLIASRKKINTWETFRKVDRGNGKVAFIAVNGKYVCAGNFGNSELTADRDNAGNWETFDVVEK
;
A
#
# COMPACT_ATOMS: atom_id res chain seq x y z
N MET A 1 42.96 -2.16 1.20
CA MET A 1 41.56 -2.39 0.77
C MET A 1 40.63 -1.84 1.84
N ARG A 2 40.08 -0.64 1.62
CA ARG A 2 39.05 -0.07 2.50
C ARG A 2 37.71 -0.26 1.81
N VAL A 3 36.87 -1.15 2.34
CA VAL A 3 35.46 -1.21 1.98
C VAL A 3 34.72 -0.57 3.15
N LEU A 4 34.10 0.58 2.92
CA LEU A 4 33.25 1.24 3.91
C LEU A 4 31.91 0.50 3.99
N PRO A 5 31.32 0.33 5.20
CA PRO A 5 30.03 -0.33 5.34
C PRO A 5 28.91 0.59 4.84
N ILE A 6 28.08 0.08 3.92
CA ILE A 6 26.78 0.67 3.60
C ILE A 6 25.83 0.30 4.75
N GLN A 7 25.89 1.08 5.83
CA GLN A 7 24.89 1.09 6.88
C GLN A 7 23.81 2.09 6.45
N ILE A 8 22.84 1.67 5.63
CA ILE A 8 21.62 2.47 5.44
C ILE A 8 20.80 2.29 6.72
N CYS A 9 21.03 3.20 7.66
CA CYS A 9 20.24 3.28 8.88
C CYS A 9 18.79 3.62 8.50
N ILE A 10 17.85 2.93 9.14
CA ILE A 10 16.40 3.08 9.01
C ILE A 10 15.94 4.57 9.12
N GLY A 11 16.75 5.43 9.74
CA GLY A 11 16.48 6.87 9.86
C GLY A 11 16.71 7.72 8.59
N ASP A 12 17.40 7.22 7.55
CA ASP A 12 17.69 8.03 6.36
C ASP A 12 16.55 7.98 5.32
N LEU A 13 15.82 6.85 5.25
CA LEU A 13 14.61 6.72 4.43
C LEU A 13 13.44 7.58 4.96
N ASP A 14 13.33 7.73 6.28
CA ASP A 14 12.33 8.61 6.91
C ASP A 14 12.68 10.09 6.73
N LYS A 15 13.97 10.46 6.75
CA LYS A 15 14.41 11.83 6.48
C LYS A 15 14.16 12.24 5.04
N GLU A 16 14.45 11.38 4.07
CA GLU A 16 14.18 11.70 2.65
C GLU A 16 12.68 11.86 2.37
N ARG A 17 11.86 10.99 2.97
CA ARG A 17 10.38 11.11 2.92
C ARG A 17 9.87 12.36 3.63
N LEU A 18 10.43 12.71 4.78
CA LEU A 18 10.09 13.92 5.52
C LEU A 18 10.51 15.20 4.77
N GLU A 19 11.69 15.21 4.15
CA GLU A 19 12.19 16.32 3.35
C GLU A 19 11.36 16.50 2.07
N LYS A 20 10.93 15.39 1.45
CA LYS A 20 10.02 15.41 0.31
C LYS A 20 8.61 15.88 0.71
N ALA A 21 8.12 15.47 1.89
CA ALA A 21 6.85 15.95 2.44
C ALA A 21 6.90 17.44 2.80
N LYS A 22 8.02 17.93 3.37
CA LYS A 22 8.25 19.36 3.61
C LYS A 22 8.29 20.14 2.31
N ARG A 23 9.02 19.66 1.29
CA ARG A 23 9.06 20.30 -0.04
C ARG A 23 7.69 20.33 -0.71
N LEU A 24 6.88 19.27 -0.56
CA LEU A 24 5.51 19.24 -1.05
C LEU A 24 4.60 20.22 -0.29
N LYS A 25 4.78 20.35 1.03
CA LYS A 25 4.08 21.34 1.86
C LYS A 25 4.49 22.77 1.51
N ASP A 26 5.77 23.03 1.30
CA ASP A 26 6.29 24.33 0.88
C ASP A 26 5.82 24.69 -0.53
N ASN A 27 5.69 23.69 -1.42
CA ASN A 27 5.12 23.89 -2.75
C ASN A 27 3.61 24.14 -2.67
N TYR A 28 2.88 23.46 -1.78
CA TYR A 28 1.46 23.69 -1.46
C TYR A 28 1.19 25.10 -0.92
N ASP A 29 2.07 25.61 -0.05
CA ASP A 29 2.00 26.97 0.49
C ASP A 29 2.40 28.05 -0.56
N ASN A 30 2.95 27.65 -1.72
CA ASN A 30 3.49 28.52 -2.78
C ASN A 30 2.94 28.27 -4.20
N VAL A 31 1.99 27.34 -4.43
CA VAL A 31 1.39 27.07 -5.77
C VAL A 31 0.49 28.23 -6.22
N GLY A 32 1.06 29.40 -6.55
CA GLY A 32 0.37 30.52 -7.21
C GLY A 32 -0.82 31.13 -6.46
N LEU A 33 -1.28 30.54 -5.36
CA LEU A 33 -2.52 30.88 -4.65
C LEU A 33 -2.37 32.20 -3.89
N LYS A 34 -1.17 32.51 -3.38
CA LYS A 34 -0.87 33.84 -2.83
C LYS A 34 -0.89 34.93 -3.91
N GLN A 35 -0.44 34.61 -5.13
CA GLN A 35 -0.44 35.55 -6.26
C GLN A 35 -1.87 35.74 -6.80
N VAL A 36 -2.64 34.66 -6.93
CA VAL A 36 -4.06 34.70 -7.30
C VAL A 36 -4.89 35.45 -6.24
N GLN A 37 -4.63 35.23 -4.95
CA GLN A 37 -5.26 35.99 -3.87
C GLN A 37 -4.89 37.48 -3.94
N TYR A 38 -3.60 37.79 -4.19
CA TYR A 38 -3.13 39.17 -4.36
C TYR A 38 -3.78 39.85 -5.56
N ASP A 39 -3.87 39.18 -6.71
CA ASP A 39 -4.44 39.70 -7.95
C ASP A 39 -5.96 39.86 -7.87
N LEU A 40 -6.67 38.93 -7.21
CA LEU A 40 -8.11 39.03 -6.94
C LEU A 40 -8.43 40.20 -5.99
N VAL A 41 -7.62 40.38 -4.94
CA VAL A 41 -7.78 41.50 -3.98
C VAL A 41 -7.44 42.84 -4.64
N LYS A 42 -6.49 42.87 -5.58
CA LYS A 42 -6.08 44.07 -6.32
C LYS A 42 -7.10 44.48 -7.39
N ASN A 43 -7.76 43.52 -8.03
CA ASN A 43 -8.74 43.75 -9.09
C ASN A 43 -10.18 44.01 -8.58
N ALA A 44 -10.45 43.83 -7.27
CA ALA A 44 -11.78 44.00 -6.67
C ALA A 44 -12.29 45.45 -6.59
N GLY A 45 -11.55 46.45 -7.07
CA GLY A 45 -12.00 47.84 -7.13
C GLY A 45 -12.00 48.56 -5.78
N HIS A 46 -11.72 49.87 -5.82
CA HIS A 46 -11.61 50.76 -4.66
C HIS A 46 -12.98 51.02 -3.99
N ASP A 47 -13.47 50.14 -3.10
CA ASP A 47 -14.23 50.57 -1.90
C ASP A 47 -14.45 49.41 -0.91
N SER A 48 -14.25 49.72 0.37
CA SER A 48 -14.49 48.90 1.57
C SER A 48 -13.46 47.79 1.87
N SER A 49 -12.75 47.96 2.97
CA SER A 49 -11.99 46.90 3.67
C SER A 49 -12.84 45.64 3.92
N SER A 50 -14.17 45.78 3.92
CA SER A 50 -15.14 44.68 3.99
C SER A 50 -15.02 43.70 2.82
N MET A 51 -14.94 44.15 1.56
CA MET A 51 -14.78 43.23 0.42
C MET A 51 -13.43 42.49 0.45
N ARG A 52 -12.36 43.18 0.84
CA ARG A 52 -11.03 42.56 1.02
C ARG A 52 -11.01 41.51 2.12
N ASN A 53 -11.73 41.76 3.22
CA ASN A 53 -11.89 40.80 4.31
C ASN A 53 -12.72 39.59 3.89
N ILE A 54 -13.79 39.77 3.12
CA ILE A 54 -14.64 38.68 2.62
C ILE A 54 -13.87 37.80 1.64
N VAL A 55 -13.19 38.39 0.64
CA VAL A 55 -12.36 37.63 -0.32
C VAL A 55 -11.23 36.89 0.40
N SER A 56 -10.57 37.53 1.37
CA SER A 56 -9.52 36.89 2.17
C SER A 56 -10.04 35.76 3.06
N ALA A 57 -11.22 35.91 3.65
CA ALA A 57 -11.83 34.88 4.49
C ALA A 57 -12.25 33.67 3.66
N PHE A 58 -12.86 33.89 2.50
CA PHE A 58 -13.23 32.82 1.58
C PHE A 58 -11.99 32.04 1.12
N PHE A 59 -10.93 32.74 0.72
CA PHE A 59 -9.71 32.09 0.24
C PHE A 59 -9.01 31.29 1.35
N ARG A 60 -8.97 31.82 2.58
CA ARG A 60 -8.47 31.07 3.75
C ARG A 60 -9.29 29.83 4.04
N SER A 61 -10.62 29.90 3.92
CA SER A 61 -11.50 28.74 4.11
C SER A 61 -11.18 27.66 3.09
N VAL A 62 -11.16 28.00 1.80
CA VAL A 62 -10.86 27.04 0.72
C VAL A 62 -9.47 26.42 0.89
N LEU A 63 -8.46 27.21 1.25
CA LEU A 63 -7.11 26.69 1.49
C LEU A 63 -7.03 25.77 2.71
N SER A 64 -7.75 26.11 3.77
CA SER A 64 -7.87 25.28 4.98
C SER A 64 -8.54 23.94 4.65
N ASP A 65 -9.61 23.96 3.86
CA ASP A 65 -10.34 22.76 3.46
C ASP A 65 -9.49 21.85 2.57
N VAL A 66 -8.75 22.42 1.62
CA VAL A 66 -7.83 21.65 0.77
C VAL A 66 -6.65 21.10 1.60
N HIS A 67 -6.15 21.86 2.59
CA HIS A 67 -5.06 21.41 3.46
C HIS A 67 -5.52 20.27 4.38
N GLN A 68 -6.70 20.41 4.96
CA GLN A 68 -7.32 19.38 5.79
C GLN A 68 -7.60 18.12 4.97
N THR A 69 -8.16 18.27 3.77
CA THR A 69 -8.43 17.14 2.86
C THR A 69 -7.14 16.41 2.47
N ALA A 70 -6.04 17.14 2.24
CA ALA A 70 -4.74 16.54 1.94
C ALA A 70 -4.17 15.78 3.16
N ASN A 71 -4.26 16.37 4.35
CA ASN A 71 -3.82 15.72 5.60
C ASN A 71 -4.64 14.46 5.92
N ASP A 72 -5.95 14.51 5.70
CA ASP A 72 -6.85 13.36 5.92
C ASP A 72 -6.51 12.23 4.95
N ARG A 73 -6.25 12.52 3.67
CA ARG A 73 -5.80 11.53 2.68
C ARG A 73 -4.42 10.94 3.01
N ILE A 74 -3.51 11.74 3.56
CA ILE A 74 -2.21 11.25 4.03
C ILE A 74 -2.38 10.36 5.26
N ALA A 75 -3.35 10.67 6.13
CA ALA A 75 -3.62 9.92 7.35
C ALA A 75 -4.42 8.62 7.13
N SER A 76 -5.26 8.55 6.10
CA SER A 76 -6.17 7.42 5.86
C SER A 76 -5.54 6.19 5.20
N GLY A 77 -4.29 6.27 4.76
CA GLY A 77 -3.65 5.19 4.00
C GLY A 77 -4.21 5.06 2.57
N PRO A 78 -3.77 4.06 1.78
CA PRO A 78 -4.24 3.89 0.41
C PRO A 78 -5.76 3.66 0.36
N SER A 79 -6.45 4.43 -0.48
CA SER A 79 -7.90 4.40 -0.66
C SER A 79 -8.35 3.11 -1.37
N GLU A 80 -9.41 2.48 -0.85
CA GLU A 80 -9.90 1.16 -1.26
C GLU A 80 -10.98 1.30 -2.34
N THR A 81 -10.88 0.51 -3.41
CA THR A 81 -11.70 0.65 -4.64
C THR A 81 -12.55 -0.58 -4.98
N ALA A 82 -12.19 -1.76 -4.47
CA ALA A 82 -13.00 -2.98 -4.61
C ALA A 82 -12.60 -4.01 -3.55
N TYR A 83 -13.56 -4.85 -3.14
CA TYR A 83 -13.39 -5.85 -2.09
C TYR A 83 -13.92 -7.21 -2.57
N ARG A 84 -13.16 -8.29 -2.36
CA ARG A 84 -13.57 -9.67 -2.66
C ARG A 84 -13.07 -10.63 -1.60
N VAL A 85 -13.87 -11.64 -1.25
CA VAL A 85 -13.48 -12.72 -0.35
C VAL A 85 -12.97 -13.89 -1.20
N ILE A 86 -11.73 -14.29 -0.98
CA ILE A 86 -11.04 -15.25 -1.84
C ILE A 86 -10.27 -16.29 -1.03
N ALA A 87 -9.89 -17.36 -1.71
CA ALA A 87 -8.76 -18.21 -1.36
C ALA A 87 -7.73 -18.21 -2.49
N LEU A 88 -6.47 -18.45 -2.13
CA LEU A 88 -5.36 -18.54 -3.08
C LEU A 88 -4.88 -19.98 -3.18
N ARG A 89 -5.00 -20.60 -4.35
CA ARG A 89 -4.46 -21.93 -4.60
C ARG A 89 -3.12 -21.82 -5.33
N SER A 90 -2.06 -22.37 -4.75
CA SER A 90 -0.73 -22.36 -5.37
C SER A 90 -0.69 -23.27 -6.59
N ASN A 91 -0.14 -22.77 -7.71
CA ASN A 91 0.14 -23.60 -8.88
C ASN A 91 1.39 -24.47 -8.67
N ALA A 92 2.14 -24.30 -7.57
CA ALA A 92 3.28 -25.16 -7.24
C ALA A 92 2.85 -26.60 -6.90
N ASN A 93 1.74 -26.74 -6.17
CA ASN A 93 1.30 -28.02 -5.60
C ASN A 93 -0.23 -28.23 -5.55
N GLY A 94 -1.02 -27.26 -6.02
CA GLY A 94 -2.48 -27.34 -6.00
C GLY A 94 -3.12 -27.14 -4.63
N LYS A 95 -2.35 -26.77 -3.60
CA LYS A 95 -2.85 -26.55 -2.23
C LYS A 95 -3.14 -25.06 -1.98
N PHE A 96 -4.00 -24.80 -1.01
CA PHE A 96 -4.40 -23.46 -0.60
C PHE A 96 -3.40 -22.85 0.38
N VAL A 97 -3.16 -21.55 0.19
CA VAL A 97 -2.38 -20.71 1.10
C VAL A 97 -3.14 -20.55 2.42
N CYS A 98 -2.46 -20.83 3.53
CA CYS A 98 -3.01 -20.83 4.87
C CYS A 98 -2.28 -19.82 5.75
N ALA A 99 -3.03 -19.04 6.52
CA ALA A 99 -2.50 -18.23 7.62
C ALA A 99 -2.30 -19.10 8.87
N GLU A 100 -1.11 -19.71 8.95
CA GLU A 100 -0.78 -20.69 9.98
C GLU A 100 -0.90 -20.15 11.40
N ASN A 101 -1.23 -21.05 12.34
CA ASN A 101 -1.32 -20.75 13.76
C ASN A 101 -2.22 -19.54 14.05
N ALA A 102 -3.42 -19.53 13.45
CA ALA A 102 -4.35 -18.40 13.47
C ALA A 102 -3.70 -17.06 13.00
N GLY A 103 -2.88 -17.15 11.94
CA GLY A 103 -2.13 -16.04 11.36
C GLY A 103 -0.99 -15.48 12.24
N ARG A 104 -0.50 -16.24 13.22
CA ARG A 104 0.68 -15.87 14.01
C ARG A 104 1.99 -16.29 13.35
N ASP A 105 1.92 -17.24 12.43
CA ASP A 105 3.06 -17.75 11.68
C ASP A 105 2.94 -17.37 10.20
N SER A 106 4.02 -17.59 9.46
CA SER A 106 4.10 -17.30 8.03
C SER A 106 3.02 -18.05 7.23
N LEU A 107 2.65 -17.48 6.08
CA LEU A 107 1.74 -18.12 5.15
C LEU A 107 2.42 -19.33 4.49
N ILE A 108 1.70 -20.46 4.37
CA ILE A 108 2.19 -21.69 3.71
C ILE A 108 1.10 -22.24 2.77
N ALA A 109 1.45 -22.76 1.59
CA ALA A 109 0.52 -23.38 0.67
C ALA A 109 0.36 -24.89 0.92
N ASN A 110 -0.29 -25.27 2.02
CA ASN A 110 -0.31 -26.66 2.50
C ASN A 110 -1.70 -27.23 2.80
N ARG A 111 -2.79 -26.52 2.48
CA ARG A 111 -4.17 -26.98 2.79
C ARG A 111 -4.88 -27.54 1.57
N ASP A 112 -5.63 -28.62 1.75
CA ASP A 112 -6.39 -29.27 0.68
C ASP A 112 -7.79 -28.66 0.47
N SER A 113 -8.29 -27.91 1.46
CA SER A 113 -9.63 -27.32 1.45
C SER A 113 -9.64 -25.93 2.07
N VAL A 114 -10.61 -25.10 1.68
CA VAL A 114 -10.73 -23.72 2.15
C VAL A 114 -11.70 -23.59 3.33
N ALA A 115 -11.18 -23.17 4.47
CA ALA A 115 -11.91 -22.71 5.64
C ALA A 115 -11.46 -21.29 6.05
N GLY A 116 -11.61 -20.92 7.32
CA GLY A 116 -11.32 -19.56 7.78
C GLY A 116 -9.84 -19.16 7.69
N TRP A 117 -8.90 -20.09 7.74
CA TRP A 117 -7.46 -19.77 7.72
C TRP A 117 -6.90 -19.60 6.31
N GLU A 118 -7.58 -20.17 5.32
CA GLU A 118 -7.25 -20.07 3.90
C GLU A 118 -8.06 -18.97 3.19
N THR A 119 -8.92 -18.26 3.93
CA THR A 119 -9.77 -17.20 3.42
C THR A 119 -9.16 -15.82 3.69
N PHE A 120 -9.15 -14.98 2.65
CA PHE A 120 -8.60 -13.64 2.68
C PHE A 120 -9.56 -12.66 2.01
N ASP A 121 -9.61 -11.43 2.51
CA ASP A 121 -10.12 -10.31 1.74
C ASP A 121 -9.03 -9.81 0.82
N MET A 122 -9.28 -9.81 -0.48
CA MET A 122 -8.46 -9.10 -1.46
C MET A 122 -9.07 -7.73 -1.69
N ILE A 123 -8.38 -6.72 -1.18
CA ILE A 123 -8.77 -5.32 -1.26
C ILE A 123 -7.97 -4.67 -2.37
N THR A 124 -8.65 -4.17 -3.40
CA THR A 124 -8.01 -3.40 -4.48
C THR A 124 -7.85 -1.97 -4.03
N LEU A 125 -6.63 -1.46 -4.14
CA LEU A 125 -6.25 -0.10 -3.76
C LEU A 125 -6.21 0.80 -4.99
N GLU A 126 -6.20 2.11 -4.76
CA GLU A 126 -5.90 3.08 -5.82
C GLU A 126 -4.60 2.72 -6.56
N GLY A 127 -4.64 2.81 -7.89
CA GLY A 127 -3.53 2.38 -8.75
C GLY A 127 -3.50 0.88 -9.08
N GLY A 128 -4.49 0.10 -8.61
CA GLY A 128 -4.66 -1.31 -8.98
C GLY A 128 -3.79 -2.30 -8.20
N ASN A 129 -3.02 -1.81 -7.22
CA ASN A 129 -2.36 -2.66 -6.23
C ASN A 129 -3.41 -3.32 -5.32
N VAL A 130 -2.99 -4.29 -4.53
CA VAL A 130 -3.87 -5.01 -3.61
C VAL A 130 -3.26 -5.16 -2.23
N ALA A 131 -4.13 -5.27 -1.23
CA ALA A 131 -3.81 -5.78 0.09
C ALA A 131 -4.59 -7.07 0.33
N LEU A 132 -4.02 -7.96 1.15
CA LEU A 132 -4.66 -9.20 1.57
C LEU A 132 -4.90 -9.14 3.08
N LYS A 133 -6.14 -9.32 3.53
CA LYS A 133 -6.49 -9.38 4.95
C LYS A 133 -6.92 -10.80 5.30
N SER A 134 -6.27 -11.42 6.27
CA SER A 134 -6.59 -12.79 6.67
C SER A 134 -7.84 -12.83 7.54
N HIS A 135 -8.75 -13.76 7.23
CA HIS A 135 -9.90 -14.06 8.09
C HIS A 135 -9.51 -14.79 9.38
N ALA A 136 -8.30 -15.38 9.45
CA ALA A 136 -7.82 -16.07 10.63
C ALA A 136 -7.68 -15.15 11.86
N ASN A 137 -7.31 -13.88 11.64
CA ASN A 137 -7.05 -12.93 12.72
C ASN A 137 -7.42 -11.47 12.41
N GLY A 138 -7.99 -11.20 11.24
CA GLY A 138 -8.39 -9.86 10.81
C GLY A 138 -7.22 -8.91 10.51
N ARG A 139 -6.02 -9.43 10.25
CA ARG A 139 -4.81 -8.64 9.97
C ARG A 139 -4.39 -8.73 8.51
N TYR A 140 -3.69 -7.69 8.06
CA TYR A 140 -3.11 -7.60 6.74
C TYR A 140 -1.82 -8.43 6.64
N VAL A 141 -1.68 -9.10 5.50
CA VAL A 141 -0.48 -9.81 5.09
C VAL A 141 0.62 -8.79 4.82
N CYS A 142 1.76 -8.96 5.48
CA CYS A 142 2.94 -8.13 5.40
C CYS A 142 4.08 -8.96 4.81
N ALA A 143 4.79 -8.39 3.85
CA ALA A 143 6.06 -8.92 3.38
C ALA A 143 7.19 -8.42 4.31
N GLU A 144 7.58 -9.23 5.29
CA GLU A 144 8.50 -8.82 6.35
C GLU A 144 9.88 -8.39 5.80
N ASN A 145 10.63 -7.63 6.61
CA ASN A 145 11.96 -7.13 6.26
C ASN A 145 12.00 -6.37 4.92
N GLY A 146 10.97 -5.56 4.66
CA GLY A 146 10.83 -4.82 3.41
C GLY A 146 10.75 -5.72 2.18
N GLY A 147 10.12 -6.89 2.31
CA GLY A 147 9.96 -7.87 1.22
C GLY A 147 11.01 -8.97 1.17
N ASN A 148 12.10 -8.88 1.95
CA ASN A 148 13.16 -9.90 1.94
C ASN A 148 12.95 -11.03 2.96
N GLY A 149 11.83 -11.02 3.69
CA GLY A 149 11.42 -12.07 4.61
C GLY A 149 10.25 -12.90 4.06
N THR A 150 9.60 -13.62 4.98
CA THR A 150 8.36 -14.35 4.70
C THR A 150 7.15 -13.42 4.69
N LEU A 151 6.03 -13.91 4.16
CA LEU A 151 4.73 -13.25 4.24
C LEU A 151 3.96 -13.74 5.48
N ILE A 152 3.44 -12.81 6.28
CA ILE A 152 2.70 -13.10 7.53
C ILE A 152 1.54 -12.12 7.74
N ALA A 153 0.40 -12.60 8.23
CA ALA A 153 -0.77 -11.78 8.56
C ALA A 153 -0.65 -11.07 9.92
N SER A 154 0.19 -10.04 10.01
CA SER A 154 0.60 -9.43 11.29
C SER A 154 0.20 -7.97 11.48
N ARG A 155 -0.25 -7.26 10.44
CA ARG A 155 -0.40 -5.79 10.48
C ARG A 155 -1.86 -5.33 10.59
N LYS A 156 -2.09 -4.25 11.33
CA LYS A 156 -3.44 -3.66 11.54
C LYS A 156 -3.84 -2.64 10.48
N LYS A 157 -2.88 -2.12 9.73
CA LYS A 157 -3.07 -1.09 8.71
C LYS A 157 -2.31 -1.47 7.46
N ILE A 158 -2.79 -0.98 6.32
CA ILE A 158 -2.14 -1.14 5.03
C ILE A 158 -1.11 -0.01 4.89
N ASN A 159 0.17 -0.38 4.80
CA ASN A 159 1.24 0.50 4.36
C ASN A 159 2.01 -0.16 3.21
N THR A 160 3.24 0.29 2.97
CA THR A 160 4.05 -0.17 1.84
C THR A 160 4.33 -1.67 1.85
N TRP A 161 4.47 -2.31 3.01
CA TRP A 161 4.82 -3.75 3.09
C TRP A 161 3.61 -4.67 2.99
N GLU A 162 2.40 -4.13 3.15
CA GLU A 162 1.13 -4.83 3.00
C GLU A 162 0.50 -4.60 1.62
N THR A 163 1.17 -3.80 0.79
CA THR A 163 0.74 -3.46 -0.56
C THR A 163 1.50 -4.30 -1.57
N PHE A 164 0.76 -5.04 -2.39
CA PHE A 164 1.31 -5.90 -3.43
C PHE A 164 0.84 -5.44 -4.79
N ARG A 165 1.75 -5.40 -5.77
CA ARG A 165 1.33 -5.25 -7.16
C ARG A 165 0.78 -6.58 -7.64
N LYS A 166 -0.48 -6.57 -8.09
CA LYS A 166 -1.12 -7.73 -8.70
C LYS A 166 -0.81 -7.78 -10.19
N VAL A 167 -0.35 -8.92 -10.67
CA VAL A 167 -0.11 -9.19 -12.09
C VAL A 167 -1.09 -10.26 -12.55
N ASP A 168 -1.95 -9.92 -13.51
CA ASP A 168 -2.83 -10.89 -14.15
C ASP A 168 -2.01 -11.87 -15.01
N ARG A 169 -2.25 -13.17 -14.82
CA ARG A 169 -1.60 -14.26 -15.57
C ARG A 169 -2.58 -14.97 -16.51
N GLY A 170 -3.81 -14.45 -16.65
CA GLY A 170 -4.88 -15.02 -17.45
C GLY A 170 -5.59 -16.18 -16.75
N ASN A 171 -6.79 -16.53 -17.23
CA ASN A 171 -7.57 -17.68 -16.76
C ASN A 171 -7.78 -17.73 -15.23
N GLY A 172 -7.99 -16.56 -14.60
CA GLY A 172 -8.19 -16.46 -13.14
C GLY A 172 -6.92 -16.64 -12.30
N LYS A 173 -5.74 -16.68 -12.94
CA LYS A 173 -4.44 -16.78 -12.29
C LYS A 173 -3.84 -15.40 -12.05
N VAL A 174 -3.16 -15.25 -10.93
CA VAL A 174 -2.45 -14.02 -10.56
C VAL A 174 -1.06 -14.33 -10.03
N ALA A 175 -0.17 -13.34 -10.13
CA ALA A 175 1.07 -13.29 -9.38
C ALA A 175 1.09 -11.99 -8.56
N PHE A 176 1.78 -12.02 -7.42
CA PHE A 176 1.92 -10.86 -6.55
C PHE A 176 3.39 -10.44 -6.48
N ILE A 177 3.62 -9.13 -6.46
CA ILE A 177 4.96 -8.56 -6.32
C ILE A 177 4.98 -7.68 -5.08
N ALA A 178 5.92 -7.97 -4.18
CA ALA A 178 6.08 -7.24 -2.94
C ALA A 178 6.84 -5.91 -3.16
N VAL A 179 6.99 -5.13 -2.09
CA VAL A 179 7.68 -3.83 -2.09
C VAL A 179 9.13 -3.88 -2.61
N ASN A 180 9.82 -5.02 -2.45
CA ASN A 180 11.19 -5.21 -2.97
C ASN A 180 11.24 -5.46 -4.49
N GLY A 181 10.09 -5.45 -5.18
CA GLY A 181 10.01 -5.67 -6.63
C GLY A 181 10.11 -7.14 -7.04
N LYS A 182 10.15 -8.08 -6.09
CA LYS A 182 10.21 -9.53 -6.36
C LYS A 182 8.84 -10.17 -6.28
N TYR A 183 8.67 -11.23 -7.06
CA TYR A 183 7.47 -12.06 -7.05
C TYR A 183 7.40 -12.90 -5.77
N VAL A 184 6.19 -12.96 -5.20
CA VAL A 184 5.83 -13.87 -4.12
C VAL A 184 5.85 -15.30 -4.63
N CYS A 185 6.58 -16.18 -3.95
CA CYS A 185 6.86 -17.55 -4.32
C CYS A 185 6.38 -18.51 -3.24
N ALA A 186 5.64 -19.54 -3.64
CA ALA A 186 5.40 -20.73 -2.84
C ALA A 186 6.59 -21.70 -3.03
N GLY A 187 7.68 -21.44 -2.33
CA GLY A 187 8.94 -22.20 -2.43
C GLY A 187 8.82 -23.68 -2.05
N ASN A 188 9.86 -24.46 -2.39
CA ASN A 188 9.94 -25.89 -2.08
C ASN A 188 8.69 -26.70 -2.51
N PHE A 189 8.23 -26.49 -3.75
CA PHE A 189 6.96 -27.05 -4.24
C PHE A 189 5.75 -26.71 -3.33
N GLY A 190 5.70 -25.48 -2.81
CA GLY A 190 4.68 -24.98 -1.89
C GLY A 190 4.73 -25.56 -0.47
N ASN A 191 5.75 -26.35 -0.12
CA ASN A 191 5.91 -26.91 1.23
C ASN A 191 6.68 -26.00 2.20
N SER A 192 7.15 -24.84 1.74
CA SER A 192 7.74 -23.81 2.61
C SER A 192 6.86 -22.58 2.72
N GLU A 193 7.26 -21.68 3.61
CA GLU A 193 6.69 -20.35 3.74
C GLU A 193 6.73 -19.59 2.41
N LEU A 194 5.72 -18.75 2.19
CA LEU A 194 5.73 -17.81 1.08
C LEU A 194 6.78 -16.72 1.33
N THR A 195 7.64 -16.48 0.36
CA THR A 195 8.68 -15.43 0.34
C THR A 195 8.58 -14.60 -0.94
N ALA A 196 9.11 -13.37 -0.96
CA ALA A 196 9.18 -12.56 -2.18
C ALA A 196 10.62 -12.43 -2.68
N ASP A 197 11.11 -13.42 -3.42
CA ASP A 197 12.54 -13.57 -3.75
C ASP A 197 12.80 -13.94 -5.23
N ARG A 198 11.79 -13.88 -6.10
CA ARG A 198 11.90 -14.28 -7.51
C ARG A 198 11.81 -13.07 -8.45
N ASP A 199 12.66 -13.06 -9.48
CA ASP A 199 12.67 -12.02 -10.51
C ASP A 199 11.60 -12.19 -11.59
N ASN A 200 11.17 -13.43 -11.80
CA ASN A 200 10.20 -13.80 -12.83
C ASN A 200 9.14 -14.72 -12.25
N ALA A 201 7.95 -14.71 -12.84
CA ALA A 201 6.84 -15.54 -12.39
C ALA A 201 6.68 -16.80 -13.24
N GLY A 202 6.97 -17.96 -12.64
CA GLY A 202 6.64 -19.29 -13.12
C GLY A 202 5.48 -19.90 -12.33
N ASN A 203 5.47 -21.23 -12.23
CA ASN A 203 4.40 -21.96 -11.55
C ASN A 203 4.37 -21.69 -10.03
N TRP A 204 5.52 -21.45 -9.41
CA TRP A 204 5.58 -21.28 -7.95
C TRP A 204 5.17 -19.88 -7.50
N GLU A 205 5.20 -18.91 -8.40
CA GLU A 205 4.80 -17.52 -8.14
C GLU A 205 3.37 -17.23 -8.62
N THR A 206 2.67 -18.25 -9.10
CA THR A 206 1.34 -18.12 -9.69
C THR A 206 0.29 -18.81 -8.82
N PHE A 207 -0.79 -18.09 -8.57
CA PHE A 207 -1.89 -18.53 -7.72
C PHE A 207 -3.21 -18.45 -8.49
N ASP A 208 -4.05 -19.48 -8.38
CA ASP A 208 -5.45 -19.35 -8.78
C ASP A 208 -6.19 -18.54 -7.72
N VAL A 209 -7.00 -17.57 -8.16
CA VAL A 209 -7.95 -16.88 -7.29
C VAL A 209 -9.25 -17.67 -7.29
N VAL A 210 -9.66 -18.17 -6.13
CA VAL A 210 -10.91 -18.89 -5.93
C VAL A 210 -11.85 -18.01 -5.11
N GLU A 211 -12.95 -17.57 -5.69
CA GLU A 211 -13.98 -16.77 -5.00
C GLU A 211 -14.70 -17.63 -3.94
N LYS A 212 -15.05 -17.02 -2.80
CA LYS A 212 -15.63 -17.68 -1.62
C LYS A 212 -17.07 -17.25 -1.32
#